data_AF-A0A496Z6W7-F1
#
_entry.id   AF-A0A496Z6W7-F1
#
_cell.length_a   1.000
_cell.length_b   1.000
_cell.length_c   1.000
_cell.angle_alpha   90.00
_cell.angle_beta   90.00
_cell.angle_gamma   90.00
#
_symmetry.space_group_name_H-M   'P 1'
#
loop_
_entity.id
_entity.type
_entity.pdbx_description
1 polymer ?
#
loop_
_entity_poly.entity_id
_entity_poly.type
_entity_poly.pdbx_seq_one_letter_code
_entity_poly.pdbx_strand_id
1 'polypeptide(L)'
;MIKLSQKINANRKELLFIAILALVMFSCGNKQYLKPACTLPSGVNFEEALAHSRKDLDRLECEQMFDSYYERLIDVAKRDPDIENRRRFSDFLMWANDEGIIDKIQARNYYNRYFNTTFMSLQDDFNVCSSCSDDAKRDLELELQKELGQKEDGLLRACRDKQAYYAAADQYNSILLLLDATCTACRNK
;
A
#
# COMPACT_ATOMS: atom_id res chain seq x y z
N MET A 1 -0.11 -47.07 -79.50
CA MET A 1 -0.57 -47.71 -78.25
C MET A 1 -1.19 -46.64 -77.35
N ILE A 2 -2.48 -46.81 -77.04
CA ILE A 2 -3.22 -46.38 -75.84
C ILE A 2 -3.28 -44.88 -75.48
N LYS A 3 -4.50 -44.33 -75.62
CA LYS A 3 -5.02 -43.14 -74.92
C LYS A 3 -5.02 -43.38 -73.40
N LEU A 4 -4.73 -42.36 -72.60
CA LEU A 4 -5.62 -42.03 -71.47
C LEU A 4 -5.61 -40.53 -71.18
N SER A 5 -6.80 -39.95 -71.31
CA SER A 5 -7.15 -38.59 -70.93
C SER A 5 -7.32 -38.52 -69.43
N GLN A 6 -6.74 -37.52 -68.76
CA GLN A 6 -7.32 -36.95 -67.55
C GLN A 6 -7.41 -35.43 -67.71
N LYS A 7 -8.60 -35.00 -68.13
CA LYS A 7 -9.11 -33.65 -67.98
C LYS A 7 -9.11 -33.28 -66.49
N ILE A 8 -8.27 -32.34 -66.08
CA ILE A 8 -8.48 -31.63 -64.81
C ILE A 8 -9.28 -30.37 -65.17
N ASN A 9 -10.60 -30.52 -65.24
CA ASN A 9 -11.52 -29.38 -65.20
C ASN A 9 -11.59 -28.91 -63.74
N ALA A 10 -10.65 -28.06 -63.34
CA ALA A 10 -10.75 -27.36 -62.07
C ALA A 10 -11.81 -26.26 -62.24
N ASN A 11 -13.03 -26.54 -61.79
CA ASN A 11 -14.12 -25.58 -61.76
C ASN A 11 -13.69 -24.36 -60.95
N ARG A 12 -13.71 -23.17 -61.56
CA ARG A 12 -13.31 -21.88 -60.95
C ARG A 12 -14.01 -21.60 -59.61
N LYS A 13 -15.17 -22.22 -59.37
CA LYS A 13 -15.94 -22.15 -58.13
C LYS A 13 -15.33 -22.98 -56.99
N GLU A 14 -14.68 -24.11 -57.25
CA GLU A 14 -14.05 -24.92 -56.19
C GLU A 14 -12.71 -24.34 -55.73
N LEU A 15 -11.95 -23.72 -56.65
CA LEU A 15 -10.75 -22.95 -56.29
C LEU A 15 -11.07 -21.72 -55.40
N LEU A 16 -12.26 -21.13 -55.55
CA LEU A 16 -12.72 -20.04 -54.70
C LEU A 16 -13.10 -20.50 -53.29
N PHE A 17 -13.69 -21.68 -53.13
CA PHE A 17 -14.05 -22.21 -51.81
C PHE A 17 -12.81 -22.62 -50.98
N ILE A 18 -11.79 -23.19 -51.62
CA ILE A 18 -10.54 -23.56 -50.93
C ILE A 18 -9.76 -22.32 -50.48
N ALA A 19 -9.79 -21.23 -51.26
CA ALA A 19 -9.14 -19.97 -50.89
C ALA A 19 -9.82 -19.25 -49.71
N ILE A 20 -11.15 -19.38 -49.57
CA ILE A 20 -11.90 -18.74 -48.47
C ILE A 20 -11.71 -19.51 -47.15
N LEU A 21 -11.60 -20.85 -47.18
CA LEU A 21 -11.35 -21.63 -45.96
C LEU A 21 -9.93 -21.44 -45.40
N ALA A 22 -8.94 -21.20 -46.26
CA ALA A 22 -7.55 -20.96 -45.84
C ALA A 22 -7.33 -19.59 -45.18
N LEU A 23 -8.20 -18.62 -45.43
CA LEU A 23 -8.10 -17.26 -44.88
C LEU A 23 -8.62 -17.12 -43.44
N VAL A 24 -9.36 -18.12 -42.93
CA VAL A 24 -9.91 -18.08 -41.56
C VAL A 24 -8.88 -18.52 -40.50
N MET A 25 -7.77 -19.15 -40.90
CA MET A 25 -6.77 -19.71 -39.96
C MET A 25 -5.61 -18.76 -39.61
N PHE A 26 -5.60 -17.51 -40.09
CA PHE A 26 -4.51 -16.55 -39.85
C PHE A 26 -4.85 -15.38 -38.91
N SER A 27 -5.97 -15.45 -38.18
CA SER A 27 -6.28 -14.45 -37.14
C SER A 27 -6.24 -15.05 -35.72
N CYS A 28 -5.15 -15.73 -35.38
CA CYS A 28 -4.68 -15.76 -34.00
C CYS A 28 -3.48 -14.80 -33.90
N GLY A 29 -3.76 -13.51 -34.08
CA GLY A 29 -2.85 -12.49 -33.57
C GLY A 29 -2.80 -12.67 -32.06
N ASN A 30 -1.70 -13.25 -31.58
CA ASN A 30 -1.42 -13.42 -30.16
C ASN A 30 -1.28 -12.00 -29.58
N LYS A 31 -2.42 -11.38 -29.24
CA LYS A 31 -2.44 -10.20 -28.40
C LYS A 31 -1.89 -10.69 -27.07
N GLN A 32 -0.60 -10.53 -26.88
CA GLN A 32 -0.04 -10.46 -25.53
C GLN A 32 -0.81 -9.31 -24.87
N TYR A 33 -1.88 -9.66 -24.17
CA TYR A 33 -2.50 -8.80 -23.20
C TYR A 33 -1.43 -8.58 -22.15
N LEU A 34 -0.62 -7.54 -22.35
CA LEU A 34 0.25 -7.01 -21.32
C LEU A 34 -0.67 -6.68 -20.16
N LYS A 35 -0.70 -7.57 -19.15
CA LYS A 35 -1.35 -7.24 -17.89
C LYS A 35 -0.69 -5.95 -17.42
N PRO A 36 -1.46 -4.87 -17.19
CA PRO A 36 -0.87 -3.64 -16.68
C PRO A 36 -0.10 -3.98 -15.40
N ALA A 37 1.16 -3.58 -15.30
CA ALA A 37 1.95 -3.86 -14.11
C ALA A 37 1.42 -3.04 -12.93
N CYS A 38 1.60 -3.53 -11.71
CA CYS A 38 1.43 -2.73 -10.50
C CYS A 38 2.68 -1.83 -10.39
N THR A 39 2.50 -0.51 -10.43
CA THR A 39 3.61 0.44 -10.39
C THR A 39 3.44 1.41 -9.22
N LEU A 40 4.46 1.55 -8.39
CA LEU A 40 4.42 2.54 -7.31
C LEU A 40 4.36 3.96 -7.90
N PRO A 41 3.55 4.87 -7.32
CA PRO A 41 3.45 6.23 -7.83
C PRO A 41 4.80 6.93 -7.75
N SER A 42 5.08 7.73 -8.78
CA SER A 42 6.29 8.54 -8.91
C SER A 42 5.92 10.02 -9.08
N GLY A 43 6.90 10.91 -8.96
CA GLY A 43 6.66 12.36 -9.00
C GLY A 43 6.55 12.99 -7.61
N VAL A 44 6.08 14.25 -7.59
CA VAL A 44 5.99 15.07 -6.37
C VAL A 44 4.55 15.43 -5.99
N ASN A 45 3.60 15.42 -6.93
CA ASN A 45 2.20 15.78 -6.65
C ASN A 45 1.51 14.66 -5.87
N PHE A 46 1.04 14.97 -4.66
CA PHE A 46 0.45 13.97 -3.78
C PHE A 46 -0.94 13.50 -4.25
N GLU A 47 -1.77 14.38 -4.79
CA GLU A 47 -3.10 14.03 -5.32
C GLU A 47 -3.00 13.10 -6.54
N GLU A 48 -2.05 13.37 -7.44
CA GLU A 48 -1.76 12.47 -8.58
C GLU A 48 -1.28 11.10 -8.10
N ALA A 49 -0.44 11.06 -7.05
CA ALA A 49 0.03 9.81 -6.48
C ALA A 49 -1.10 9.00 -5.81
N LEU A 50 -2.03 9.67 -5.13
CA LEU A 50 -3.25 9.05 -4.58
C LEU A 50 -4.13 8.48 -5.70
N ALA A 51 -4.39 9.26 -6.74
CA ALA A 51 -5.19 8.81 -7.89
C ALA A 51 -4.55 7.60 -8.60
N HIS A 52 -3.23 7.62 -8.78
CA HIS A 52 -2.47 6.49 -9.31
C HIS A 52 -2.62 5.26 -8.42
N SER A 53 -2.38 5.41 -7.11
CA SER A 53 -2.44 4.28 -6.16
C SER A 53 -3.82 3.66 -6.12
N ARG A 54 -4.89 4.48 -6.13
CA ARG A 54 -6.28 3.99 -6.18
C ARG A 54 -6.51 3.15 -7.44
N LYS A 55 -6.12 3.67 -8.60
CA LYS A 55 -6.29 2.95 -9.89
C LYS A 55 -5.55 1.62 -9.91
N ASP A 56 -4.36 1.55 -9.31
CA ASP A 56 -3.60 0.32 -9.27
C ASP A 56 -4.18 -0.68 -8.25
N LEU A 57 -4.51 -0.21 -7.05
CA LEU A 57 -5.05 -1.03 -5.96
C LEU A 57 -6.49 -1.50 -6.17
N ASP A 58 -7.25 -0.89 -7.08
CA ASP A 58 -8.56 -1.37 -7.56
C ASP A 58 -8.45 -2.74 -8.29
N ARG A 59 -7.22 -3.18 -8.58
CA ARG A 59 -6.94 -4.46 -9.22
C ARG A 59 -6.44 -5.46 -8.18
N LEU A 60 -7.10 -6.60 -8.10
CA LEU A 60 -6.80 -7.70 -7.15
C LEU A 60 -5.32 -8.10 -7.14
N GLU A 61 -4.63 -8.07 -8.29
CA GLU A 61 -3.20 -8.41 -8.36
C GLU A 61 -2.27 -7.41 -7.65
N CYS A 62 -2.74 -6.18 -7.38
CA CYS A 62 -1.95 -5.12 -6.77
C CYS A 62 -2.29 -4.91 -5.29
N GLU A 63 -3.42 -5.43 -4.80
CA GLU A 63 -3.86 -5.25 -3.40
C GLU A 63 -2.79 -5.68 -2.38
N GLN A 64 -2.08 -6.78 -2.65
CA GLN A 64 -1.01 -7.27 -1.77
C GLN A 64 0.17 -6.29 -1.60
N MET A 65 0.28 -5.30 -2.49
CA MET A 65 1.31 -4.27 -2.44
C MET A 65 0.86 -3.03 -1.64
N PHE A 66 -0.30 -3.06 -0.99
CA PHE A 66 -0.87 -1.91 -0.27
C PHE A 66 0.15 -1.21 0.63
N ASP A 67 0.92 -1.96 1.41
CA ASP A 67 1.97 -1.41 2.28
C ASP A 67 3.00 -0.58 1.51
N SER A 68 3.46 -1.11 0.38
CA SER A 68 4.42 -0.41 -0.48
C SER A 68 3.83 0.86 -1.11
N TYR A 69 2.54 0.83 -1.48
CA TYR A 69 1.84 2.03 -1.95
C TYR A 69 1.71 3.07 -0.84
N TYR A 70 1.33 2.64 0.36
CA TYR A 70 1.14 3.53 1.50
C TYR A 70 2.46 4.20 1.92
N GLU A 71 3.55 3.43 2.02
CA GLU A 71 4.89 3.96 2.28
C GLU A 71 5.32 4.95 1.20
N ARG A 72 5.11 4.61 -0.07
CA ARG A 72 5.41 5.52 -1.19
C ARG A 72 4.60 6.81 -1.11
N LEU A 73 3.33 6.74 -0.74
CA LEU A 73 2.46 7.89 -0.58
C LEU A 73 2.95 8.83 0.53
N ILE A 74 3.45 8.29 1.65
CA ILE A 74 4.10 9.08 2.71
C ILE A 74 5.33 9.83 2.13
N ASP A 75 6.17 9.15 1.36
CA ASP A 75 7.35 9.77 0.73
C ASP A 75 7.02 10.83 -0.33
N VAL A 76 5.90 10.69 -1.04
CA VAL A 76 5.40 11.74 -1.94
C VAL A 76 4.87 12.92 -1.12
N ALA A 77 4.05 12.68 -0.10
CA ALA A 77 3.48 13.74 0.74
C ALA A 77 4.56 14.55 1.48
N LYS A 78 5.68 13.92 1.87
CA LYS A 78 6.85 14.63 2.42
C LYS A 78 7.47 15.66 1.45
N ARG A 79 7.29 15.46 0.15
CA ARG A 79 7.77 16.35 -0.92
C ARG A 79 6.72 17.37 -1.38
N ASP A 80 5.46 17.14 -1.03
CA ASP A 80 4.32 18.04 -1.27
C ASP A 80 3.49 18.24 0.01
N PRO A 81 4.06 18.90 1.02
CA PRO A 81 3.50 18.90 2.35
C PRO A 81 2.41 19.96 2.56
N ASP A 82 1.27 19.52 3.06
CA ASP A 82 0.03 20.29 3.20
C ASP A 82 -0.76 19.76 4.40
N ILE A 83 -1.36 20.65 5.19
CA ILE A 83 -2.16 20.28 6.37
C ILE A 83 -3.36 19.38 5.98
N GLU A 84 -3.87 19.55 4.77
CA GLU A 84 -4.95 18.73 4.23
C GLU A 84 -4.52 17.28 3.92
N ASN A 85 -3.22 16.99 3.88
CA ASN A 85 -2.73 15.62 3.65
C ASN A 85 -3.24 14.65 4.71
N ARG A 86 -3.42 15.10 5.95
CA ARG A 86 -4.05 14.29 7.01
C ARG A 86 -5.46 13.82 6.62
N ARG A 87 -6.27 14.71 6.04
CA ARG A 87 -7.62 14.38 5.58
C ARG A 87 -7.56 13.47 4.35
N ARG A 88 -6.69 13.78 3.38
CA ARG A 88 -6.50 12.97 2.17
C ARG A 88 -6.08 11.53 2.48
N PHE A 89 -5.17 11.33 3.43
CA PHE A 89 -4.79 9.98 3.91
C PHE A 89 -5.95 9.26 4.60
N SER A 90 -6.76 9.98 5.40
CA SER A 90 -7.99 9.42 5.97
C SER A 90 -8.94 8.94 4.88
N ASP A 91 -9.21 9.77 3.88
CA ASP A 91 -10.10 9.45 2.75
C ASP A 91 -9.57 8.28 1.91
N PHE A 92 -8.25 8.16 1.78
CA PHE A 92 -7.59 7.04 1.09
C PHE A 92 -7.77 5.73 1.86
N LEU A 93 -7.54 5.75 3.18
CA LEU A 93 -7.69 4.57 4.03
C LEU A 93 -9.15 4.13 4.15
N MET A 94 -10.09 5.08 4.23
CA MET A 94 -11.52 4.77 4.22
C MET A 94 -11.94 4.10 2.91
N TRP A 95 -11.52 4.65 1.77
CA TRP A 95 -11.78 4.02 0.48
C TRP A 95 -11.18 2.61 0.39
N ALA A 96 -9.92 2.42 0.80
CA ALA A 96 -9.29 1.11 0.75
C ALA A 96 -10.01 0.07 1.62
N ASN A 97 -10.59 0.50 2.76
CA ASN A 97 -11.46 -0.32 3.57
C ASN A 97 -12.79 -0.63 2.87
N ASP A 98 -13.40 0.36 2.23
CA ASP A 98 -14.71 0.21 1.56
C ASP A 98 -14.63 -0.73 0.34
N GLU A 99 -13.49 -0.74 -0.36
CA GLU A 99 -13.19 -1.70 -1.45
C GLU A 99 -12.73 -3.07 -0.94
N GLY A 100 -12.55 -3.25 0.37
CA GLY A 100 -12.12 -4.52 0.96
C GLY A 100 -10.63 -4.85 0.79
N ILE A 101 -9.81 -3.88 0.39
CA ILE A 101 -8.35 -4.04 0.19
C ILE A 101 -7.63 -4.21 1.53
N ILE A 102 -8.11 -3.47 2.54
CA ILE A 102 -7.68 -3.59 3.93
C ILE A 102 -8.92 -3.68 4.84
N ASP A 103 -8.76 -4.21 6.04
CA ASP A 103 -9.82 -4.16 7.03
C ASP A 103 -9.82 -2.84 7.84
N LYS A 104 -10.88 -2.64 8.62
CA LYS A 104 -11.08 -1.44 9.45
C LYS A 104 -9.98 -1.25 10.52
N ILE A 105 -9.45 -2.34 11.06
CA ILE A 105 -8.39 -2.32 12.07
C ILE A 105 -7.08 -1.87 11.42
N GLN A 106 -6.75 -2.44 10.25
CA GLN A 106 -5.61 -2.02 9.44
C GLN A 106 -5.71 -0.54 9.08
N ALA A 107 -6.86 -0.07 8.57
CA ALA A 107 -7.07 1.34 8.23
C ALA A 107 -6.82 2.27 9.43
N ARG A 108 -7.37 1.92 10.60
CA ARG A 108 -7.14 2.66 11.85
C ARG A 108 -5.66 2.66 12.24
N ASN A 109 -4.97 1.52 12.09
CA ASN A 109 -3.57 1.37 12.45
C ASN A 109 -2.65 2.22 11.55
N TYR A 110 -2.84 2.19 10.23
CA TYR A 110 -2.10 3.07 9.31
C TYR A 110 -2.30 4.54 9.68
N TYR A 111 -3.55 4.96 9.91
CA TYR A 111 -3.83 6.33 10.27
C TYR A 111 -3.17 6.74 11.59
N ASN A 112 -3.35 5.95 12.65
CA ASN A 112 -2.88 6.31 13.98
C ASN A 112 -1.36 6.37 14.09
N ARG A 113 -0.67 5.47 13.39
CA ARG A 113 0.78 5.37 13.37
C ARG A 113 1.45 6.65 12.86
N TYR A 114 0.87 7.30 11.85
CA TYR A 114 1.45 8.48 11.20
C TYR A 114 0.78 9.81 11.59
N PHE A 115 -0.53 9.82 11.85
CA PHE A 115 -1.33 11.06 11.90
C PHE A 115 -2.06 11.28 13.22
N ASN A 116 -1.98 10.34 14.17
CA ASN A 116 -2.48 10.53 15.53
C ASN A 116 -1.30 10.76 16.49
N THR A 117 -1.52 11.52 17.56
CA THR A 117 -0.51 11.75 18.59
C THR A 117 -0.34 10.56 19.52
N THR A 118 -1.40 9.77 19.71
CA THR A 118 -1.38 8.60 20.61
C THR A 118 -0.54 7.46 20.01
N PHE A 119 0.25 6.80 20.87
CA PHE A 119 1.11 5.68 20.49
C PHE A 119 0.34 4.36 20.49
N MET A 120 0.49 3.60 19.41
CA MET A 120 -0.11 2.28 19.23
C MET A 120 0.82 1.15 19.66
N SER A 121 2.13 1.42 19.80
CA SER A 121 3.09 0.47 20.38
C SER A 121 2.80 0.15 21.86
N LEU A 122 1.97 0.95 22.53
CA LEU A 122 1.47 0.64 23.85
C LEU A 122 0.28 -0.33 23.76
N GLN A 123 0.47 -1.58 24.21
CA GLN A 123 -0.61 -2.57 24.27
C GLN A 123 -1.60 -2.26 25.40
N ASP A 124 -2.88 -2.57 25.22
CA ASP A 124 -3.94 -2.26 26.19
C ASP A 124 -3.88 -3.12 27.46
N ASP A 125 -3.16 -4.24 27.44
CA ASP A 125 -3.18 -5.29 28.47
C ASP A 125 -1.99 -5.25 29.42
N PHE A 126 -1.15 -4.19 29.39
CA PHE A 126 0.10 -4.10 30.15
C PHE A 126 -0.09 -4.61 31.59
N ASN A 127 0.31 -5.86 31.82
CA ASN A 127 0.70 -6.33 33.13
C ASN A 127 1.95 -5.54 33.45
N VAL A 128 1.76 -4.42 34.12
CA VAL A 128 2.68 -3.30 34.19
C VAL A 128 4.11 -3.70 34.60
N CYS A 129 4.27 -4.74 35.42
CA CYS A 129 5.59 -5.26 35.80
C CYS A 129 6.17 -6.34 34.88
N SER A 130 5.39 -7.04 34.05
CA SER A 130 5.93 -8.05 33.13
C SER A 130 6.74 -7.44 31.99
N SER A 131 6.50 -6.16 31.69
CA SER A 131 7.24 -5.39 30.67
C SER A 131 8.51 -4.74 31.21
N CYS A 132 8.89 -5.04 32.45
CA CYS A 132 10.05 -4.45 33.13
C CYS A 132 11.30 -5.33 33.15
N SER A 133 11.29 -6.48 32.46
CA SER A 133 12.55 -7.14 32.11
C SER A 133 13.35 -6.22 31.18
N ASP A 134 14.67 -6.27 31.25
CA ASP A 134 15.53 -5.38 30.47
C ASP A 134 15.29 -5.52 28.95
N ASP A 135 15.03 -6.75 28.49
CA ASP A 135 14.69 -7.02 27.09
C ASP A 135 13.32 -6.44 26.71
N ALA A 136 12.26 -6.71 27.48
CA ALA A 136 10.92 -6.23 27.15
C ALA A 136 10.82 -4.69 27.21
N LYS A 137 11.51 -4.06 28.16
CA LYS A 137 11.59 -2.59 28.25
C LYS A 137 12.28 -2.02 27.01
N ARG A 138 13.43 -2.57 26.64
CA ARG A 138 14.20 -2.14 25.47
C ARG A 138 13.41 -2.31 24.17
N ASP A 139 12.73 -3.44 23.99
CA ASP A 139 11.93 -3.70 22.80
C ASP A 139 10.78 -2.70 22.69
N LEU A 140 10.12 -2.38 23.81
CA LEU A 140 9.08 -1.34 23.84
C LEU A 140 9.62 0.05 23.50
N GLU A 141 10.77 0.44 24.07
CA GLU A 141 11.42 1.71 23.76
C GLU A 141 11.75 1.85 22.27
N LEU A 142 12.24 0.77 21.64
CA LEU A 142 12.53 0.72 20.21
C LEU A 142 11.27 0.89 19.36
N GLU A 143 10.17 0.20 19.71
CA GLU A 143 8.89 0.33 18.99
C GLU A 143 8.27 1.72 19.17
N LEU A 144 8.39 2.33 20.36
CA LEU A 144 7.97 3.72 20.60
C LEU A 144 8.80 4.70 19.78
N GLN A 145 10.12 4.52 19.74
CA GLN A 145 11.02 5.39 18.96
C GLN A 145 10.72 5.30 17.46
N LYS A 146 10.50 4.08 16.96
CA LYS A 146 10.10 3.84 15.57
C LYS A 146 8.77 4.52 15.24
N GLU A 147 7.77 4.38 16.10
CA GLU A 147 6.48 5.06 15.91
C GLU A 147 6.62 6.59 15.96
N LEU A 148 7.46 7.15 16.84
CA LEU A 148 7.72 8.59 16.86
C LEU A 148 8.32 9.08 15.53
N GLY A 149 9.19 8.29 14.90
CA GLY A 149 9.71 8.57 13.55
C GLY A 149 8.63 8.56 12.48
N GLN A 150 7.67 7.64 12.58
CA GLN A 150 6.51 7.60 11.67
C GLN A 150 5.58 8.80 11.90
N LYS A 151 5.37 9.22 13.14
CA LYS A 151 4.66 10.46 13.49
C LYS A 151 5.39 11.70 12.97
N GLU A 152 6.73 11.72 12.97
CA GLU A 152 7.50 12.80 12.34
C GLU A 152 7.23 12.86 10.83
N ASP A 153 7.31 11.71 10.16
CA ASP A 153 7.06 11.62 8.72
C ASP A 153 5.62 12.05 8.34
N GLY A 154 4.62 11.66 9.15
CA GLY A 154 3.22 12.00 8.92
C GLY A 154 2.82 13.41 9.37
N LEU A 155 2.90 13.71 10.67
CA LEU A 155 2.44 14.97 11.25
C LEU A 155 3.32 16.14 10.82
N LEU A 156 4.64 16.01 10.92
CA LEU A 156 5.55 17.12 10.67
C LEU A 156 5.89 17.25 9.18
N ARG A 157 6.40 16.18 8.57
CA ARG A 157 6.96 16.28 7.21
C ARG A 157 5.90 16.23 6.13
N ALA A 158 4.89 15.38 6.23
CA ALA A 158 3.80 15.32 5.25
C ALA A 158 2.70 16.38 5.49
N CYS A 159 2.44 16.79 6.74
CA CYS A 159 1.33 17.72 7.05
C CYS A 159 1.75 19.13 7.52
N ARG A 160 3.03 19.35 7.86
CA ARG A 160 3.51 20.59 8.53
C ARG A 160 2.79 20.91 9.84
N ASP A 161 2.15 19.94 10.47
CA ASP A 161 1.46 20.06 11.75
C ASP A 161 2.48 19.94 12.90
N LYS A 162 3.26 21.02 13.09
CA LYS A 162 4.27 21.11 14.15
C LYS A 162 3.66 20.90 15.54
N GLN A 163 2.48 21.45 15.76
CA GLN A 163 1.81 21.36 17.06
C GLN A 163 1.46 19.92 17.40
N ALA A 164 0.85 19.19 16.46
CA ALA A 164 0.53 17.78 16.68
C ALA A 164 1.80 16.94 16.86
N TYR A 165 2.86 17.18 16.08
CA TYR A 165 4.12 16.46 16.25
C TYR A 165 4.75 16.70 17.62
N TYR A 166 4.82 17.95 18.08
CA TYR A 166 5.36 18.24 19.41
C TYR A 166 4.51 17.64 20.54
N ALA A 167 3.18 17.63 20.39
CA ALA A 167 2.31 16.92 21.34
C ALA A 167 2.63 15.41 21.39
N ALA A 168 2.90 14.78 20.24
CA ALA A 168 3.33 13.38 20.19
C ALA A 168 4.72 13.18 20.82
N ALA A 169 5.66 14.09 20.59
CA ALA A 169 7.00 14.03 21.19
C ALA A 169 6.97 14.20 22.72
N ASP A 170 6.14 15.10 23.23
CA ASP A 170 5.92 15.28 24.67
C ASP A 170 5.26 14.04 25.29
N GLN A 171 4.29 13.43 24.59
CA GLN A 171 3.68 12.18 25.01
C GLN A 171 4.71 11.03 25.05
N TYR A 172 5.59 10.92 24.05
CA TYR A 172 6.69 9.95 24.03
C TYR A 172 7.59 10.09 25.27
N ASN A 173 8.05 11.31 25.57
CA ASN A 173 8.88 11.57 26.75
C ASN A 173 8.15 11.20 28.06
N SER A 174 6.86 11.50 28.13
CA SER A 174 6.01 11.16 29.29
C SER A 174 5.88 9.65 29.46
N ILE A 175 5.69 8.91 28.36
CA ILE A 175 5.61 7.44 28.37
C ILE A 175 6.92 6.84 28.89
N LEU A 176 8.07 7.29 28.41
CA LEU A 176 9.37 6.78 28.86
C LEU A 176 9.62 7.03 30.35
N LEU A 177 9.27 8.22 30.84
CA LEU A 177 9.38 8.55 32.26
C LEU A 177 8.49 7.63 33.12
N LEU A 178 7.23 7.45 32.69
CA LEU A 178 6.30 6.59 33.40
C LEU A 178 6.74 5.12 33.39
N LEU A 179 7.26 4.63 32.25
CA LEU A 179 7.81 3.29 32.12
C LEU A 179 8.99 3.08 33.10
N ASP A 180 9.90 4.05 33.19
CA ASP A 180 11.05 3.95 34.08
C ASP A 180 10.67 3.98 35.57
N ALA A 181 9.78 4.91 35.95
CA ALA A 181 9.25 5.01 37.31
C ALA A 181 8.51 3.72 37.72
N THR A 182 7.72 3.17 36.79
CA THR A 182 6.99 1.92 36.96
C THR A 182 7.93 0.74 37.18
N CYS A 183 8.93 0.57 36.32
CA CYS A 183 9.85 -0.54 36.45
C CYS A 183 10.73 -0.44 37.71
N THR A 184 11.06 0.78 38.12
CA THR A 184 11.70 1.02 39.43
C THR A 184 10.82 0.56 40.58
N ALA A 185 9.51 0.87 40.55
CA ALA A 185 8.57 0.42 41.57
C ALA A 185 8.40 -1.11 41.59
N CYS A 186 8.40 -1.77 40.43
CA CYS A 186 8.29 -3.23 40.32
C CYS A 186 9.52 -3.96 40.85
N ARG A 187 10.73 -3.40 40.73
CA ARG A 187 11.99 -3.98 41.24
C ARG A 187 12.12 -3.90 42.76
N ASN A 188 11.40 -2.98 43.40
CA ASN A 188 11.44 -2.74 44.85
C ASN A 188 10.33 -3.50 45.61
N LYS A 189 9.69 -4.48 44.97
CA LYS A 189 8.79 -5.46 45.59
C LYS A 189 9.52 -6.79 45.77
#